data_AF-A0A9P3ZBA9-F1
#
_entry.id   AF-A0A9P3ZBA9-F1
#
_cell.length_a   1.000
_cell.length_b   1.000
_cell.length_c   1.000
_cell.angle_alpha   90.00
_cell.angle_beta   90.00
_cell.angle_gamma   90.00
#
_symmetry.space_group_name_H-M   'P 1'
#
loop_
_entity.id
_entity.type
_entity.pdbx_description
1 polymer ?
#
loop_
_entity_poly.entity_id
_entity_poly.type
_entity_poly.pdbx_seq_one_letter_code
_entity_poly.pdbx_strand_id
1 'polypeptide(L)'
;PYHKSEHNQALRQLLNGRSKSSVELKHQNISAVLDALGLPYINGYKPRGNSQLLLRKSVHAYVLEHQQTVGALVDALEEVKLPGDKTYRAALVEPPAREVLVRTPASLRQRLPRKFDYAARDEANRKLGRAGEQWVIGYEQQRLTELGHPELFQRLDWVSDTQGDGAGFDILSFEEDAHERFIEVKTTNGGVGSSFLVSHNELEFSKEAGDQFHLYRVFQFRDGPRLFTLPGDLSQHVHLKPTDYRASFRSLVG
;
A
#
# COMPACT_ATOMS: atom_id res chain seq x y z
N PRO A 1 21.34 -1.07 5.29
CA PRO A 1 19.90 -1.42 5.36
C PRO A 1 19.40 -1.30 6.80
N TYR A 2 18.15 -0.87 7.03
CA TYR A 2 17.59 -0.78 8.39
C TYR A 2 17.16 -2.17 8.88
N HIS A 3 17.72 -2.62 10.00
CA HIS A 3 17.32 -3.86 10.67
C HIS A 3 16.70 -3.57 12.04
N LYS A 4 15.41 -3.86 12.20
CA LYS A 4 14.64 -3.52 13.42
C LYS A 4 15.28 -4.08 14.70
N SER A 5 15.80 -5.30 14.66
CA SER A 5 16.36 -6.00 15.82
C SER A 5 17.67 -5.36 16.28
N GLU A 6 18.55 -5.01 15.34
CA GLU A 6 19.83 -4.33 15.60
C GLU A 6 19.59 -2.91 16.11
N HIS A 7 18.67 -2.18 15.47
CA HIS A 7 18.29 -0.84 15.90
C HIS A 7 17.73 -0.82 17.32
N ASN A 8 16.86 -1.79 17.67
CA ASN A 8 16.34 -1.94 19.03
C ASN A 8 17.47 -2.21 20.04
N GLN A 9 18.40 -3.10 19.70
CA GLN A 9 19.53 -3.43 20.56
C GLN A 9 20.42 -2.20 20.81
N ALA A 10 20.76 -1.45 19.76
CA ALA A 10 21.54 -0.23 19.89
C ALA A 10 20.83 0.82 20.75
N LEU A 11 19.53 1.05 20.53
CA LEU A 11 18.76 2.00 21.30
C LEU A 11 18.67 1.62 22.77
N ARG A 12 18.56 0.32 23.09
CA ARG A 12 18.55 -0.16 24.48
C ARG A 12 19.83 0.13 25.24
N GLN A 13 20.98 0.25 24.57
CA GLN A 13 22.24 0.66 25.22
C GLN A 13 22.20 2.12 25.69
N LEU A 14 21.36 2.95 25.07
CA LEU A 14 21.19 4.36 25.39
C LEU A 14 20.01 4.61 26.36
N LEU A 15 19.20 3.58 26.63
CA LEU A 15 17.99 3.69 27.43
C LEU A 15 18.14 2.97 28.77
N ASN A 16 17.95 3.70 29.86
CA ASN A 16 18.07 3.17 31.22
C ASN A 16 17.07 2.02 31.50
N GLY A 17 17.55 0.77 31.46
CA GLY A 17 16.81 -0.41 31.92
C GLY A 17 15.61 -0.84 31.06
N ARG A 18 15.52 -0.40 29.80
CA ARG A 18 14.37 -0.73 28.95
C ARG A 18 14.49 -2.12 28.32
N SER A 19 13.43 -2.91 28.43
CA SER A 19 13.34 -4.22 27.77
C SER A 19 13.13 -4.10 26.27
N LYS A 20 13.51 -5.15 25.52
CA LYS A 20 13.26 -5.27 24.07
C LYS A 20 11.80 -4.98 23.74
N SER A 21 10.88 -5.71 24.38
CA SER A 21 9.44 -5.59 24.15
C SER A 21 8.92 -4.18 24.45
N SER A 22 9.43 -3.51 25.49
CA SER A 22 9.03 -2.13 25.79
C SER A 22 9.45 -1.16 24.69
N VAL A 23 10.61 -1.36 24.06
CA VAL A 23 11.09 -0.53 22.95
C VAL A 23 10.28 -0.82 21.69
N GLU A 24 9.98 -2.09 21.40
CA GLU A 24 9.13 -2.47 20.25
C GLU A 24 7.72 -1.86 20.37
N LEU A 25 7.09 -1.95 21.55
CA LEU A 25 5.78 -1.34 21.81
C LEU A 25 5.80 0.18 21.60
N LYS A 26 6.88 0.86 21.98
CA LYS A 26 7.01 2.30 21.74
C LYS A 26 7.14 2.61 20.25
N HIS A 27 7.88 1.82 19.48
CA HIS A 27 7.97 1.98 18.02
C HIS A 27 6.62 1.71 17.34
N GLN A 28 5.87 0.69 17.77
CA GLN A 28 4.50 0.45 17.28
C GLN A 28 3.55 1.63 17.57
N ASN A 29 3.70 2.26 18.74
CA ASN A 29 2.94 3.45 19.08
C ASN A 29 3.36 4.68 18.26
N ILE A 30 4.66 4.85 17.96
CA ILE A 30 5.16 5.91 17.07
C ILE A 30 4.62 5.69 15.65
N SER A 31 4.71 4.46 15.15
CA SER A 31 4.10 4.03 13.89
C SER A 31 2.62 4.41 13.79
N ALA A 32 1.85 4.26 14.87
CA ALA A 32 0.44 4.68 14.89
C ALA A 32 0.24 6.20 14.84
N VAL A 33 1.16 6.99 15.38
CA VAL A 33 1.09 8.46 15.26
C VAL A 33 1.47 8.91 13.85
N LEU A 34 2.51 8.32 13.26
CA LEU A 34 2.91 8.60 11.88
C LEU A 34 1.80 8.23 10.89
N ASP A 35 1.20 7.06 11.05
CA ASP A 35 0.06 6.61 10.25
C ASP A 35 -1.15 7.55 10.40
N ALA A 36 -1.46 7.97 11.63
CA ALA A 36 -2.53 8.95 11.87
C ALA A 36 -2.25 10.33 11.24
N LEU A 37 -0.97 10.67 11.06
CA LEU A 37 -0.53 11.87 10.34
C LEU A 37 -0.51 11.65 8.83
N GLY A 38 -0.73 10.44 8.31
CA GLY A 38 -0.60 10.11 6.89
C GLY A 38 0.85 10.11 6.42
N LEU A 39 1.76 9.59 7.23
CA LEU A 39 3.18 9.34 6.94
C LEU A 39 3.46 7.83 6.99
N PRO A 40 4.48 7.32 6.26
CA PRO A 40 4.88 5.93 6.37
C PRO A 40 5.23 5.55 7.81
N TYR A 41 4.75 4.39 8.26
CA TYR A 41 5.10 3.86 9.57
C TYR A 41 6.47 3.16 9.53
N ILE A 42 7.07 2.91 10.69
CA ILE A 42 8.43 2.36 10.79
C ILE A 42 8.42 0.90 10.33
N ASN A 43 9.23 0.57 9.32
CA ASN A 43 9.30 -0.77 8.76
C ASN A 43 9.58 -1.83 9.84
N GLY A 44 8.77 -2.89 9.87
CA GLY A 44 8.84 -3.95 10.89
C GLY A 44 8.10 -3.67 12.21
N TYR A 45 7.50 -2.49 12.38
CA TYR A 45 6.68 -2.11 13.54
C TYR A 45 5.27 -1.70 13.13
N LYS A 46 4.34 -2.67 13.11
CA LYS A 46 2.91 -2.42 12.84
C LYS A 46 2.33 -1.36 13.78
N PRO A 47 1.56 -0.37 13.28
CA PRO A 47 0.85 0.60 14.11
C PRO A 47 0.01 -0.05 15.21
N ARG A 48 0.15 0.42 16.46
CA ARG A 48 -0.72 0.03 17.57
C ARG A 48 -1.32 1.25 18.25
N GLY A 49 -2.64 1.28 18.38
CA GLY A 49 -3.41 2.48 18.75
C GLY A 49 -3.28 2.99 20.19
N ASN A 50 -2.48 2.36 21.05
CA ASN A 50 -2.40 2.69 22.48
C ASN A 50 -1.29 3.69 22.81
N SER A 51 -1.29 4.84 22.12
CA SER A 51 -0.27 5.88 22.27
C SER A 51 -0.66 6.91 23.34
N GLN A 52 0.18 7.01 24.38
CA GLN A 52 0.10 8.05 25.42
C GLN A 52 0.14 9.45 24.81
N LEU A 53 -0.59 10.41 25.42
CA LEU A 53 -0.70 11.80 24.94
C LEU A 53 0.67 12.48 24.74
N LEU A 54 1.62 12.25 25.66
CA LEU A 54 2.97 12.81 25.58
C LEU A 54 3.69 12.35 24.31
N LEU A 55 3.60 11.07 23.97
CA LEU A 55 4.23 10.51 22.77
C LEU A 55 3.67 11.16 21.50
N ARG A 56 2.35 11.34 21.43
CA ARG A 56 1.70 12.02 20.30
C ARG A 56 2.25 13.43 20.11
N LYS A 57 2.34 14.20 21.21
CA LYS A 57 2.90 15.56 21.20
C LYS A 57 4.35 15.58 20.74
N SER A 58 5.19 14.68 21.25
CA SER A 58 6.61 14.60 20.87
C SER A 58 6.81 14.26 19.40
N VAL A 59 6.06 13.27 18.87
CA VAL A 59 6.16 12.90 17.45
C VAL A 59 5.66 14.05 16.57
N HIS A 60 4.56 14.71 16.94
CA HIS A 60 4.06 15.87 16.20
C HIS A 60 5.07 17.02 16.18
N ALA A 61 5.65 17.37 17.33
CA ALA A 61 6.66 18.43 17.42
C ALA A 61 7.88 18.12 16.55
N TYR A 62 8.37 16.87 16.61
CA TYR A 62 9.50 16.44 15.78
C TYR A 62 9.19 16.55 14.28
N VAL A 63 8.02 16.09 13.83
CA VAL A 63 7.61 16.17 12.43
C VAL A 63 7.48 17.62 11.97
N LEU A 64 6.99 18.53 12.82
CA LEU A 64 6.88 19.95 12.51
C LEU A 64 8.23 20.65 12.44
N GLU A 65 9.16 20.32 13.33
CA GLU A 65 10.51 20.89 13.35
C GLU A 65 11.35 20.39 12.17
N HIS A 66 11.16 19.13 11.77
CA HIS A 66 11.96 18.46 10.75
C HIS A 66 11.19 18.26 9.44
N GLN A 67 10.27 19.18 9.09
CA GLN A 67 9.40 19.04 7.92
C GLN A 67 10.16 18.77 6.61
N GLN A 68 11.30 19.43 6.40
CA GLN A 68 12.12 19.24 5.19
C GLN A 68 12.75 17.84 5.15
N THR A 69 13.30 17.37 6.26
CA THR A 69 13.90 16.02 6.35
C THR A 69 12.86 14.92 6.26
N VAL A 70 11.70 15.10 6.90
CA VAL A 70 10.57 14.18 6.80
C VAL A 70 10.03 14.18 5.37
N GLY A 71 9.93 15.35 4.73
CA GLY A 71 9.59 15.49 3.32
C GLY A 71 10.56 14.70 2.44
N ALA A 72 11.86 15.00 2.50
CA ALA A 72 12.89 14.31 1.73
C ALA A 72 12.96 12.80 2.00
N LEU A 73 12.66 12.34 3.23
CA LEU A 73 12.59 10.92 3.56
C LEU A 73 11.37 10.26 2.92
N VAL A 74 10.21 10.92 2.98
CA VAL A 74 9.00 10.47 2.27
C VAL A 74 9.29 10.43 0.78
N ASP A 75 9.88 11.47 0.23
CA ASP A 75 10.26 11.56 -1.19
C ASP A 75 11.28 10.46 -1.57
N ALA A 76 12.26 10.14 -0.72
CA ALA A 76 13.24 9.08 -0.97
C ALA A 76 12.67 7.66 -0.82
N LEU A 77 11.69 7.47 0.07
CA LEU A 77 10.91 6.23 0.15
C LEU A 77 9.98 6.07 -1.05
N GLU A 78 9.48 7.18 -1.57
CA GLU A 78 8.60 7.26 -2.75
C GLU A 78 9.38 7.37 -4.06
N GLU A 79 10.70 7.58 -4.03
CA GLU A 79 11.57 7.65 -5.20
C GLU A 79 11.43 6.35 -6.00
N VAL A 80 10.95 6.49 -7.23
CA VAL A 80 10.70 5.36 -8.12
C VAL A 80 12.03 4.77 -8.53
N LYS A 81 12.39 3.64 -7.94
CA LYS A 81 13.47 2.79 -8.43
C LYS A 81 12.87 1.53 -9.00
N LEU A 82 13.28 1.23 -10.24
CA LEU A 82 12.90 -0.01 -10.90
C LEU A 82 13.50 -1.20 -10.13
N PRO A 83 12.78 -2.33 -10.03
CA PRO A 83 13.28 -3.52 -9.37
C PRO A 83 14.57 -4.01 -10.04
N GLY A 84 15.58 -4.30 -9.22
CA GLY A 84 16.89 -4.79 -9.69
C GLY A 84 16.87 -6.21 -10.25
N ASP A 85 15.94 -7.07 -9.78
CA ASP A 85 15.82 -8.47 -10.22
C ASP A 85 14.35 -8.85 -10.48
N LYS A 86 14.08 -9.44 -11.65
CA LYS A 86 12.77 -9.96 -12.07
C LYS A 86 12.58 -11.43 -11.66
N THR A 87 12.68 -11.72 -10.38
CA THR A 87 12.45 -13.10 -9.88
C THR A 87 11.02 -13.22 -9.33
N TYR A 88 10.10 -13.79 -10.12
CA TYR A 88 8.69 -13.86 -9.73
C TYR A 88 8.35 -15.06 -8.83
N ARG A 89 9.15 -16.16 -8.87
CA ARG A 89 8.89 -17.41 -8.12
C ARG A 89 8.80 -17.27 -6.59
N ALA A 90 9.51 -16.30 -6.01
CA ALA A 90 9.57 -16.09 -4.57
C ALA A 90 8.77 -14.85 -4.10
N ALA A 91 7.98 -14.25 -5.01
CA ALA A 91 7.31 -12.98 -4.74
C ALA A 91 5.95 -13.15 -4.04
N LEU A 92 5.22 -14.25 -4.28
CA LEU A 92 3.89 -14.45 -3.73
C LEU A 92 3.94 -14.72 -2.21
N VAL A 93 3.18 -13.95 -1.43
CA VAL A 93 3.03 -14.10 0.02
C VAL A 93 1.54 -14.10 0.42
N GLU A 94 1.25 -14.59 1.62
CA GLU A 94 -0.10 -14.53 2.17
C GLU A 94 -0.54 -13.09 2.47
N PRO A 95 -1.82 -12.74 2.19
CA PRO A 95 -2.36 -11.43 2.54
C PRO A 95 -2.41 -11.24 4.07
N PRO A 96 -2.14 -10.02 4.58
CA PRO A 96 -2.22 -9.75 6.00
C PRO A 96 -3.66 -9.89 6.52
N ALA A 97 -3.84 -10.45 7.71
CA ALA A 97 -5.15 -10.57 8.34
C ALA A 97 -5.80 -9.20 8.59
N ARG A 98 -7.12 -9.15 8.40
CA ARG A 98 -7.95 -7.99 8.73
C ARG A 98 -8.02 -7.81 10.26
N GLU A 99 -7.28 -6.84 10.79
CA GLU A 99 -7.23 -6.55 12.21
C GLU A 99 -8.22 -5.42 12.58
N VAL A 100 -9.14 -5.67 13.52
CA VAL A 100 -10.04 -4.63 14.07
C VAL A 100 -9.30 -3.84 15.15
N LEU A 101 -8.87 -2.63 14.81
CA LEU A 101 -8.32 -1.70 15.79
C LEU A 101 -9.45 -0.93 16.48
N VAL A 102 -9.71 -1.25 17.75
CA VAL A 102 -10.61 -0.46 18.60
C VAL A 102 -10.00 0.93 18.80
N ARG A 103 -10.61 1.94 18.17
CA ARG A 103 -10.22 3.34 18.38
C ARG A 103 -10.70 3.82 19.74
N THR A 104 -9.78 4.30 20.55
CA THR A 104 -10.12 5.25 21.63
C THR A 104 -10.59 6.58 21.00
N PRO A 105 -11.49 7.33 21.64
CA PRO A 105 -12.05 8.56 21.07
C PRO A 105 -10.94 9.51 20.64
N ALA A 106 -10.94 9.90 19.37
CA ALA A 106 -9.95 10.79 18.82
C ALA A 106 -10.18 12.21 19.36
N SER A 107 -9.20 12.75 20.08
CA SER A 107 -9.08 14.20 20.30
C SER A 107 -9.08 14.92 18.96
N LEU A 108 -9.72 16.09 18.90
CA LEU A 108 -9.82 16.99 17.75
C LEU A 108 -8.59 16.91 16.83
N ARG A 109 -8.79 16.41 15.60
CA ARG A 109 -7.73 16.36 14.59
C ARG A 109 -7.38 17.80 14.20
N GLN A 110 -6.23 18.30 14.65
CA GLN A 110 -5.68 19.55 14.13
C GLN A 110 -5.40 19.35 12.63
N ARG A 111 -6.12 20.11 11.79
CA ARG A 111 -5.88 20.18 10.35
C ARG A 111 -4.60 21.01 10.16
N LEU A 112 -3.48 20.33 9.99
CA LEU A 112 -2.20 20.98 9.75
C LEU A 112 -2.03 21.23 8.25
N PRO A 113 -1.69 22.46 7.84
CA PRO A 113 -1.38 22.75 6.45
C PRO A 113 -0.09 22.01 6.06
N ARG A 114 -0.19 21.20 5.01
CA ARG A 114 0.95 20.55 4.39
C ARG A 114 1.30 21.32 3.11
N LYS A 115 2.53 21.85 3.01
CA LYS A 115 3.13 22.21 1.72
C LYS A 115 3.83 20.96 1.19
N PHE A 116 3.08 20.06 0.56
CA PHE A 116 3.67 19.02 -0.28
C PHE A 116 3.65 19.51 -1.73
N ASP A 117 4.71 19.22 -2.47
CA ASP A 117 4.70 19.36 -3.92
C ASP A 117 3.84 18.22 -4.51
N TYR A 118 2.53 18.49 -4.58
CA TYR A 118 1.55 17.50 -5.05
C TYR A 118 1.83 17.05 -6.48
N ALA A 119 2.37 17.92 -7.34
CA ALA A 119 2.58 17.61 -8.75
C ALA A 119 3.75 16.63 -8.94
N ALA A 120 4.89 16.88 -8.28
CA ALA A 120 6.03 15.97 -8.34
C ALA A 120 5.69 14.58 -7.76
N ARG A 121 4.91 14.55 -6.68
CA ARG A 121 4.47 13.32 -6.03
C ARG A 121 3.49 12.51 -6.87
N ASP A 122 2.55 13.18 -7.50
CA ASP A 122 1.58 12.54 -8.39
C ASP A 122 2.27 11.90 -9.60
N GLU A 123 3.26 12.57 -10.18
CA GLU A 123 4.09 12.03 -11.26
C GLU A 123 4.92 10.80 -10.83
N ALA A 124 5.51 10.85 -9.64
CA ALA A 124 6.23 9.70 -9.08
C ALA A 124 5.30 8.51 -8.83
N ASN A 125 4.11 8.75 -8.28
CA ASN A 125 3.11 7.72 -8.06
C ASN A 125 2.63 7.08 -9.37
N ARG A 126 2.40 7.89 -10.42
CA ARG A 126 2.07 7.37 -11.76
C ARG A 126 3.16 6.45 -12.31
N LYS A 127 4.43 6.87 -12.23
CA LYS A 127 5.57 6.06 -12.69
C LYS A 127 5.69 4.76 -11.91
N LEU A 128 5.48 4.80 -10.59
CA LEU A 128 5.48 3.63 -9.73
C LEU A 128 4.33 2.67 -10.06
N GLY A 129 3.12 3.20 -10.28
CA GLY A 129 1.94 2.43 -10.69
C GLY A 129 2.22 1.66 -11.98
N ARG A 130 2.61 2.38 -13.03
CA ARG A 130 2.92 1.81 -14.35
C ARG A 130 4.03 0.77 -14.32
N ALA A 131 5.09 1.01 -13.53
CA ALA A 131 6.16 0.03 -13.37
C ALA A 131 5.69 -1.25 -12.65
N GLY A 132 4.77 -1.09 -11.69
CA GLY A 132 4.14 -2.21 -11.00
C GLY A 132 3.20 -3.01 -11.91
N GLU A 133 2.38 -2.35 -12.72
CA GLU A 133 1.53 -3.00 -13.75
C GLU A 133 2.39 -3.82 -14.71
N GLN A 134 3.47 -3.23 -15.25
CA GLN A 134 4.42 -3.96 -16.12
C GLN A 134 5.04 -5.18 -15.42
N TRP A 135 5.34 -5.06 -14.13
CA TRP A 135 5.88 -6.18 -13.35
C TRP A 135 4.82 -7.28 -13.16
N VAL A 136 3.56 -6.91 -12.90
CA VAL A 136 2.44 -7.86 -12.78
C VAL A 136 2.21 -8.58 -14.10
N ILE A 137 2.29 -7.93 -15.26
CA ILE A 137 2.20 -8.60 -16.56
C ILE A 137 3.27 -9.70 -16.70
N GLY A 138 4.50 -9.42 -16.26
CA GLY A 138 5.57 -10.42 -16.23
C GLY A 138 5.29 -11.58 -15.27
N TYR A 139 4.71 -11.29 -14.11
CA TYR A 139 4.24 -12.30 -13.16
C TYR A 139 3.14 -13.18 -13.78
N GLU A 140 2.17 -12.57 -14.46
CA GLU A 140 1.05 -13.25 -15.12
C GLU A 140 1.51 -14.16 -16.26
N GLN A 141 2.48 -13.71 -17.06
CA GLN A 141 3.12 -14.54 -18.07
C GLN A 141 3.69 -15.83 -17.46
N GLN A 142 4.39 -15.70 -16.33
CA GLN A 142 4.96 -16.85 -15.64
C GLN A 142 3.85 -17.75 -15.06
N ARG A 143 2.84 -17.16 -14.41
CA ARG A 143 1.70 -17.90 -13.85
C ARG A 143 1.01 -18.75 -14.91
N LEU A 144 0.66 -18.16 -16.05
CA LEU A 144 0.02 -18.87 -17.16
C LEU A 144 0.90 -19.96 -17.75
N THR A 145 2.21 -19.71 -17.85
CA THR A 145 3.18 -20.73 -18.29
C THR A 145 3.25 -21.90 -17.31
N GLU A 146 3.24 -21.63 -16.00
CA GLU A 146 3.28 -22.66 -14.95
C GLU A 146 1.98 -23.47 -14.85
N LEU A 147 0.83 -22.85 -15.19
CA LEU A 147 -0.46 -23.53 -15.35
C LEU A 147 -0.55 -24.37 -16.63
N GLY A 148 0.46 -24.31 -17.51
CA GLY A 148 0.47 -25.06 -18.78
C GLY A 148 -0.26 -24.38 -19.93
N HIS A 149 -0.63 -23.10 -19.78
CA HIS A 149 -1.39 -22.32 -20.75
C HIS A 149 -0.66 -21.04 -21.22
N PRO A 150 0.60 -21.13 -21.71
CA PRO A 150 1.36 -19.96 -22.13
C PRO A 150 0.71 -19.19 -23.30
N GLU A 151 -0.15 -19.83 -24.09
CA GLU A 151 -0.92 -19.21 -25.18
C GLU A 151 -1.92 -18.17 -24.70
N LEU A 152 -2.47 -18.32 -23.48
CA LEU A 152 -3.43 -17.35 -22.93
C LEU A 152 -2.79 -15.98 -22.68
N PHE A 153 -1.46 -15.93 -22.51
CA PHE A 153 -0.73 -14.68 -22.37
C PHE A 153 -0.85 -13.78 -23.62
N GLN A 154 -1.04 -14.36 -24.80
CA GLN A 154 -1.22 -13.57 -26.04
C GLN A 154 -2.55 -12.81 -26.08
N ARG A 155 -3.51 -13.22 -25.25
CA ARG A 155 -4.82 -12.58 -25.12
C ARG A 155 -4.87 -11.56 -23.98
N LEU A 156 -3.82 -11.48 -23.16
CA LEU A 156 -3.75 -10.55 -22.04
C LEU A 156 -3.78 -9.12 -22.56
N ASP A 157 -4.59 -8.26 -21.94
CA ASP A 157 -4.68 -6.84 -22.28
C ASP A 157 -4.23 -5.97 -21.09
N TRP A 158 -3.38 -4.99 -21.38
CA TRP A 158 -3.00 -3.94 -20.44
C TRP A 158 -4.02 -2.81 -20.56
N VAL A 159 -5.17 -3.00 -19.92
CA VAL A 159 -6.37 -2.16 -20.06
C VAL A 159 -6.13 -0.71 -19.66
N SER A 160 -5.32 -0.45 -18.63
CA SER A 160 -4.96 0.92 -18.25
C SER A 160 -4.17 1.67 -19.34
N ASP A 161 -3.36 0.98 -20.16
CA ASP A 161 -2.61 1.57 -21.28
C ASP A 161 -3.48 1.70 -22.54
N THR A 162 -4.40 0.75 -22.79
CA THR A 162 -5.22 0.71 -24.01
C THR A 162 -6.54 1.48 -23.92
N GLN A 163 -7.19 1.48 -22.76
CA GLN A 163 -8.54 2.04 -22.54
C GLN A 163 -8.59 3.14 -21.47
N GLY A 164 -7.55 3.26 -20.64
CA GLY A 164 -7.44 4.24 -19.54
C GLY A 164 -8.23 3.84 -18.28
N ASP A 165 -8.37 4.77 -17.35
CA ASP A 165 -8.82 4.52 -15.96
C ASP A 165 -10.33 4.21 -15.79
N GLY A 166 -11.05 3.95 -16.88
CA GLY A 166 -12.52 3.82 -16.90
C GLY A 166 -13.05 2.42 -16.62
N ALA A 167 -12.24 1.37 -16.80
CA ALA A 167 -12.70 -0.01 -16.77
C ALA A 167 -12.89 -0.58 -15.34
N GLY A 168 -12.24 0.02 -14.34
CA GLY A 168 -12.30 -0.44 -12.94
C GLY A 168 -11.27 -1.52 -12.59
N PHE A 169 -10.35 -1.81 -13.51
CA PHE A 169 -9.20 -2.70 -13.35
C PHE A 169 -8.08 -2.32 -14.34
N ASP A 170 -6.85 -2.79 -14.11
CA ASP A 170 -5.67 -2.42 -14.90
C ASP A 170 -5.30 -3.45 -15.99
N ILE A 171 -5.48 -4.74 -15.71
CA ILE A 171 -5.02 -5.85 -16.57
C ILE A 171 -6.12 -6.90 -16.72
N LEU A 172 -6.41 -7.30 -17.96
CA LEU A 172 -7.24 -8.46 -18.27
C LEU A 172 -6.35 -9.69 -18.49
N SER A 173 -6.44 -10.67 -17.61
CA SER A 173 -5.75 -11.96 -17.69
C SER A 173 -6.76 -13.11 -17.72
N PHE A 174 -6.28 -14.35 -17.60
CA PHE A 174 -7.12 -15.55 -17.70
C PHE A 174 -6.78 -16.61 -16.64
N GLU A 175 -7.78 -17.39 -16.25
CA GLU A 175 -7.62 -18.63 -15.51
C GLU A 175 -7.24 -19.80 -16.45
N GLU A 176 -6.93 -20.96 -15.87
CA GLU A 176 -6.58 -22.18 -16.62
C GLU A 176 -7.68 -22.66 -17.57
N ASP A 177 -8.94 -22.43 -17.21
CA ASP A 177 -10.12 -22.75 -18.02
C ASP A 177 -10.52 -21.60 -18.98
N ALA A 178 -9.64 -20.61 -19.13
CA ALA A 178 -9.80 -19.42 -19.96
C ALA A 178 -10.92 -18.46 -19.54
N HIS A 179 -11.46 -18.57 -18.32
CA HIS A 179 -12.28 -17.51 -17.75
C HIS A 179 -11.46 -16.25 -17.51
N GLU A 180 -12.13 -15.10 -17.60
CA GLU A 180 -11.50 -13.80 -17.46
C GLU A 180 -11.08 -13.54 -16.01
N ARG A 181 -9.89 -12.98 -15.86
CA ARG A 181 -9.34 -12.54 -14.57
C ARG A 181 -9.06 -11.05 -14.66
N PHE A 182 -9.88 -10.25 -13.98
CA PHE A 182 -9.71 -8.80 -13.94
C PHE A 182 -8.78 -8.42 -12.79
N ILE A 183 -7.66 -7.77 -13.12
CA ILE A 183 -6.60 -7.49 -12.14
C ILE A 183 -6.46 -5.99 -11.94
N GLU A 184 -6.58 -5.57 -10.68
CA GLU A 184 -6.28 -4.22 -10.22
C GLU A 184 -4.93 -4.21 -9.49
N VAL A 185 -3.98 -3.38 -9.90
CA VAL A 185 -2.61 -3.37 -9.39
C VAL A 185 -2.37 -2.21 -8.44
N LYS A 186 -1.97 -2.50 -7.20
CA LYS A 186 -1.56 -1.47 -6.24
C LYS A 186 -0.10 -1.65 -5.86
N THR A 187 0.74 -0.69 -6.22
CA THR A 187 2.20 -0.77 -6.03
C THR A 187 2.70 0.13 -4.90
N THR A 188 3.72 -0.31 -4.16
CA THR A 188 4.40 0.50 -3.14
C THR A 188 5.85 0.06 -2.91
N ASN A 189 6.71 1.01 -2.56
CA ASN A 189 8.02 0.70 -1.97
C ASN A 189 7.94 0.34 -0.48
N GLY A 190 6.79 0.60 0.15
CA GLY A 190 6.54 0.31 1.56
C GLY A 190 6.39 -1.19 1.87
N GLY A 191 6.11 -1.48 3.15
CA GLY A 191 5.84 -2.84 3.61
C GLY A 191 4.43 -3.33 3.28
N VAL A 192 4.17 -4.61 3.58
CA VAL A 192 2.90 -5.32 3.30
C VAL A 192 1.63 -4.63 3.84
N GLY A 193 1.74 -3.87 4.94
CA GLY A 193 0.62 -3.18 5.57
C GLY A 193 0.45 -1.72 5.14
N SER A 194 1.17 -1.26 4.12
CA SER A 194 1.08 0.13 3.66
C SER A 194 -0.29 0.38 3.04
N SER A 195 -0.99 1.41 3.53
CA SER A 195 -2.28 1.83 2.98
C SER A 195 -2.18 2.14 1.49
N PHE A 196 -3.29 1.96 0.78
CA PHE A 196 -3.43 2.28 -0.63
C PHE A 196 -4.81 2.90 -0.88
N LEU A 197 -4.93 3.62 -1.99
CA LEU A 197 -6.19 4.19 -2.43
C LEU A 197 -6.92 3.16 -3.29
N VAL A 198 -8.24 3.11 -3.14
CA VAL A 198 -9.15 2.36 -4.00
C VAL A 198 -10.16 3.37 -4.51
N SER A 199 -10.32 3.47 -5.82
CA SER A 199 -11.32 4.37 -6.41
C SER A 199 -12.73 3.81 -6.22
N HIS A 200 -13.73 4.68 -6.37
CA HIS A 200 -15.13 4.23 -6.34
C HIS A 200 -15.43 3.20 -7.44
N ASN A 201 -14.85 3.40 -8.64
CA ASN A 201 -15.07 2.53 -9.78
C ASN A 201 -14.48 1.13 -9.54
N GLU A 202 -13.23 1.07 -9.07
CA GLU A 202 -12.58 -0.20 -8.68
C GLU A 202 -13.38 -0.96 -7.62
N LEU A 203 -13.91 -0.23 -6.64
CA LEU A 203 -14.70 -0.84 -5.57
C LEU A 203 -16.02 -1.42 -6.10
N GLU A 204 -16.77 -0.69 -6.91
CA GLU A 204 -18.02 -1.20 -7.48
C GLU A 204 -17.75 -2.36 -8.44
N PHE A 205 -16.76 -2.22 -9.32
CA PHE A 205 -16.38 -3.28 -10.25
C PHE A 205 -15.94 -4.56 -9.52
N SER A 206 -15.21 -4.46 -8.41
CA SER A 206 -14.85 -5.63 -7.59
C SER A 206 -16.07 -6.41 -7.05
N LYS A 207 -17.19 -5.74 -6.81
CA LYS A 207 -18.44 -6.38 -6.38
C LYS A 207 -19.17 -7.02 -7.55
N GLU A 208 -19.17 -6.35 -8.70
CA GLU A 208 -19.84 -6.80 -9.93
C GLU A 208 -19.17 -8.03 -10.52
N ALA A 209 -17.85 -8.00 -10.66
CA ALA A 209 -17.06 -9.10 -11.23
C ALA A 209 -16.90 -10.29 -10.27
N GLY A 210 -17.08 -10.06 -8.96
CA GLY A 210 -16.99 -11.10 -7.94
C GLY A 210 -15.65 -11.83 -7.99
N ASP A 211 -15.68 -13.16 -7.95
CA ASP A 211 -14.47 -13.99 -7.88
C ASP A 211 -13.51 -13.84 -9.08
N GLN A 212 -13.95 -13.23 -10.19
CA GLN A 212 -13.08 -12.90 -11.34
C GLN A 212 -12.20 -11.66 -11.08
N PHE A 213 -12.56 -10.82 -10.11
CA PHE A 213 -11.76 -9.66 -9.74
C PHE A 213 -10.65 -10.04 -8.78
N HIS A 214 -9.46 -9.49 -9.00
CA HIS A 214 -8.33 -9.66 -8.10
C HIS A 214 -7.55 -8.37 -7.91
N LEU A 215 -7.34 -8.00 -6.66
CA LEU A 215 -6.35 -6.97 -6.32
C LEU A 215 -4.97 -7.59 -6.18
N TYR A 216 -4.01 -7.11 -6.96
CA TYR A 216 -2.61 -7.48 -6.89
C TYR A 216 -1.84 -6.39 -6.14
N ARG A 217 -1.50 -6.66 -4.88
CA ARG A 217 -0.71 -5.73 -4.06
C ARG A 217 0.78 -6.03 -4.20
N VAL A 218 1.48 -5.20 -4.98
CA VAL A 218 2.94 -5.25 -5.11
C VAL A 218 3.57 -4.33 -4.07
N PHE A 219 4.45 -4.86 -3.23
CA PHE A 219 5.11 -4.12 -2.15
C PHE A 219 6.61 -4.44 -2.10
N GLN A 220 7.38 -3.59 -1.40
CA GLN A 220 8.85 -3.62 -1.44
C GLN A 220 9.43 -3.59 -2.86
N PHE A 221 8.75 -2.87 -3.75
CA PHE A 221 9.00 -2.92 -5.20
C PHE A 221 10.47 -2.65 -5.58
N ARG A 222 11.14 -1.74 -4.89
CA ARG A 222 12.55 -1.41 -5.14
C ARG A 222 13.56 -2.51 -4.77
N ASP A 223 13.43 -3.12 -3.60
CA ASP A 223 14.47 -3.96 -3.01
C ASP A 223 14.28 -5.46 -3.29
N GLY A 224 13.07 -5.83 -3.73
CA GLY A 224 12.66 -7.20 -3.98
C GLY A 224 11.13 -7.28 -3.99
N PRO A 225 10.49 -7.11 -5.16
CA PRO A 225 9.04 -7.10 -5.26
C PRO A 225 8.42 -8.34 -4.63
N ARG A 226 7.42 -8.11 -3.78
CA ARG A 226 6.54 -9.14 -3.27
C ARG A 226 5.11 -8.81 -3.61
N LEU A 227 4.29 -9.85 -3.75
CA LEU A 227 2.92 -9.78 -4.20
C LEU A 227 2.03 -10.55 -3.22
N PHE A 228 0.87 -10.00 -2.89
CA PHE A 228 -0.25 -10.81 -2.42
C PHE A 228 -1.49 -10.46 -3.25
N THR A 229 -2.44 -11.39 -3.31
CA THR A 229 -3.69 -11.22 -4.06
C THR A 229 -4.89 -11.20 -3.12
N LEU A 230 -5.90 -10.40 -3.45
CA LEU A 230 -7.22 -10.41 -2.79
C LEU A 230 -8.28 -10.68 -3.87
N PRO A 231 -8.89 -11.87 -3.92
CA PRO A 231 -9.97 -12.16 -4.87
C PRO A 231 -11.28 -11.53 -4.43
N GLY A 232 -12.14 -11.15 -5.37
CA GLY A 232 -13.52 -10.74 -5.06
C GLY A 232 -13.69 -9.34 -4.48
N ASP A 233 -14.80 -9.19 -3.76
CA ASP A 233 -15.25 -7.92 -3.18
C ASP A 233 -14.25 -7.40 -2.14
N LEU A 234 -13.59 -6.28 -2.50
CA LEU A 234 -12.59 -5.63 -1.67
C LEU A 234 -13.10 -5.28 -0.26
N SER A 235 -14.40 -5.00 -0.09
CA SER A 235 -14.98 -4.62 1.19
C SER A 235 -14.93 -5.74 2.25
N GLN A 236 -14.79 -6.99 1.80
CA GLN A 236 -14.63 -8.16 2.64
C GLN A 236 -13.20 -8.27 3.19
N HIS A 237 -12.21 -7.83 2.41
CA HIS A 237 -10.79 -7.96 2.73
C HIS A 237 -10.21 -6.76 3.49
N VAL A 238 -10.64 -5.54 3.17
CA VAL A 238 -10.01 -4.32 3.71
C VAL A 238 -10.97 -3.40 4.45
N HIS A 239 -10.42 -2.49 5.25
CA HIS A 239 -11.17 -1.41 5.88
C HIS A 239 -11.15 -0.18 4.99
N LEU A 240 -12.29 0.11 4.35
CA LEU A 240 -12.47 1.27 3.49
C LEU A 240 -12.79 2.50 4.35
N LYS A 241 -12.11 3.61 4.05
CA LYS A 241 -12.36 4.91 4.68
C LYS A 241 -12.48 5.97 3.57
N PRO A 242 -13.57 6.74 3.54
CA PRO A 242 -13.71 7.83 2.56
C PRO A 242 -12.55 8.82 2.68
N THR A 243 -11.90 9.12 1.54
CA THR A 243 -10.83 10.12 1.43
C THR A 243 -11.34 11.42 0.82
N ASP A 244 -12.11 11.32 -0.26
CA ASP A 244 -12.65 12.44 -1.02
C ASP A 244 -14.14 12.25 -1.32
N TYR A 245 -14.81 13.35 -1.65
CA TYR A 245 -16.22 13.36 -2.03
C TYR A 245 -16.37 14.03 -3.39
N ARG A 246 -17.09 13.37 -4.31
CA ARG A 246 -17.54 14.00 -5.55
C ARG A 246 -18.83 14.76 -5.26
N ALA A 247 -18.83 16.07 -5.50
CA ALA A 247 -20.03 16.89 -5.43
C ALA A 247 -20.61 17.11 -6.84
N SER A 248 -21.93 16.98 -6.97
CA SER A 248 -22.67 17.25 -8.20
C SER A 248 -24.00 17.92 -7.87
N PHE A 249 -24.44 18.86 -8.69
CA PHE A 249 -25.78 19.47 -8.60
C PHE A 249 -26.89 18.58 -9.17
N ARG A 250 -26.51 17.44 -9.77
CA ARG A 250 -27.42 16.44 -10.33
C ARG A 250 -27.21 15.13 -9.58
N SER A 251 -28.28 14.59 -9.02
CA SER A 251 -28.31 13.22 -8.48
C SER A 251 -28.92 12.33 -9.56
N LEU A 252 -28.22 11.24 -9.90
CA LEU A 252 -28.82 10.12 -10.61
C LEU A 252 -29.74 9.42 -9.62
N VAL A 253 -31.04 9.43 -9.90
CA VAL A 253 -32.02 8.62 -9.19
C VAL A 253 -32.12 7.32 -10.00
N GLY A 254 -31.54 6.26 -9.45
CA GLY A 254 -31.59 4.89 -9.96
C GLY A 254 -31.78 3.95 -8.78
#